data_AF-H9FLU6-F1
#
_entry.id   AF-H9FLU6-F1
#
_cell.length_a   1.000
_cell.length_b   1.000
_cell.length_c   1.000
_cell.angle_alpha   90.00
_cell.angle_beta   90.00
_cell.angle_gamma   90.00
#
_symmetry.space_group_name_H-M   'P 1'
#
loop_
_entity.id
_entity.type
_entity.pdbx_description
1 polymer ?
#
loop_
_entity_poly.entity_id
_entity_poly.type
_entity_poly.pdbx_seq_one_letter_code
_entity_poly.pdbx_strand_id
1 'polypeptide(L)'
;LVPESCLLILLGLVLGGIVLAVAKKAEYQLEPGTFFLFLLPPIVLDSGYFMPSRLFFDNLGAILTYAVVGTLWNAFTTGAALWGLQQAGLVAPRVQ
;
A
#
# COMPACT_ATOMS: atom_id res chain seq x y z
N LEU A 1 -7.78 -21.30 2.70
CA LEU A 1 -7.92 -20.76 1.33
C LEU A 1 -7.11 -19.46 1.30
N VAL A 2 -5.99 -19.42 0.57
CA VAL A 2 -5.09 -18.24 0.56
C VAL A 2 -5.71 -17.15 -0.33
N PRO A 3 -5.72 -15.86 0.08
CA PRO A 3 -6.20 -14.77 -0.76
C PRO A 3 -5.37 -14.64 -2.05
N GLU A 4 -6.03 -14.36 -3.18
CA GLU A 4 -5.34 -14.15 -4.47
C GLU A 4 -4.27 -13.06 -4.39
N SER A 5 -4.52 -11.98 -3.63
CA SER A 5 -3.56 -10.90 -3.42
C SER A 5 -2.25 -11.41 -2.82
N CYS A 6 -2.32 -12.36 -1.90
CA CYS A 6 -1.14 -12.92 -1.24
C CYS A 6 -0.32 -13.78 -2.22
N LEU A 7 -1.01 -14.57 -3.07
CA LEU A 7 -0.38 -15.34 -4.14
C LEU A 7 0.31 -14.43 -5.16
N LEU A 8 -0.33 -13.34 -5.57
CA LEU A 8 0.22 -12.37 -6.53
C LEU A 8 1.46 -11.66 -5.97
N ILE A 9 1.44 -11.26 -4.69
CA ILE A 9 2.60 -10.66 -4.02
C ILE A 9 3.77 -11.65 -3.96
N LEU A 10 3.51 -12.90 -3.56
CA LEU A 10 4.56 -13.94 -3.51
C LEU A 10 5.13 -14.24 -4.89
N LEU A 11 4.27 -14.36 -5.90
CA LEU A 11 4.69 -14.56 -7.29
C LEU A 11 5.56 -13.40 -7.77
N GLY A 12 5.16 -12.16 -7.50
CA GLY A 12 5.93 -10.96 -7.82
C GLY A 12 7.29 -10.91 -7.12
N LEU A 13 7.35 -11.31 -5.84
CA LEU A 13 8.61 -11.41 -5.08
C LEU A 13 9.55 -12.45 -5.69
N VAL A 14 9.04 -13.63 -6.03
CA VAL A 14 9.84 -14.72 -6.62
C VAL A 14 10.37 -14.32 -7.99
N LEU A 15 9.51 -13.81 -8.87
CA LEU A 15 9.91 -13.34 -10.20
C LEU A 15 10.91 -12.18 -10.11
N GLY A 16 10.66 -11.19 -9.24
CA GLY A 16 11.58 -10.08 -9.00
C GLY A 16 12.94 -10.53 -8.48
N GLY A 17 12.96 -11.50 -7.56
CA GLY A 17 14.19 -12.09 -7.04
C GLY A 17 15.00 -12.84 -8.10
N ILE A 18 14.34 -13.61 -8.97
CA ILE A 18 14.99 -14.31 -10.09
C ILE A 18 15.60 -13.31 -11.08
N VAL A 19 14.85 -12.28 -11.46
CA VAL A 19 15.34 -11.24 -12.38
C VAL A 19 16.51 -10.47 -11.78
N LEU A 20 16.46 -10.14 -10.49
CA LEU A 20 17.57 -9.48 -9.78
C LEU A 20 18.84 -10.33 -9.79
N ALA A 21 18.71 -11.65 -9.56
CA ALA A 21 19.82 -12.59 -9.55
C ALA A 21 20.51 -12.73 -10.93
N VAL A 22 19.74 -12.63 -12.02
CA VAL A 22 20.25 -12.81 -13.39
C VAL A 22 20.73 -11.50 -14.01
N ALA A 23 19.96 -10.42 -13.91
CA ALA A 23 20.22 -9.17 -14.64
C ALA A 23 21.18 -8.21 -13.92
N LYS A 24 21.42 -8.36 -12.61
CA LYS A 24 22.24 -7.46 -11.75
C LYS A 24 21.92 -5.96 -11.83
N LYS A 25 20.87 -5.57 -12.56
CA LYS A 25 20.42 -4.20 -12.81
C LYS A 25 18.92 -4.15 -12.63
N ALA A 26 18.46 -3.30 -11.71
CA ALA A 26 17.05 -3.10 -11.44
C ALA A 26 16.48 -2.04 -12.40
N GLU A 27 16.33 -2.38 -13.68
CA GLU A 27 15.72 -1.45 -14.66
C GLU A 27 14.18 -1.44 -14.61
N TYR A 28 13.57 -2.34 -13.84
CA TYR A 28 12.11 -2.43 -13.65
C TYR A 28 11.62 -1.63 -12.44
N GLN A 29 12.12 -0.40 -12.25
CA GLN A 29 11.50 0.52 -11.30
C GLN A 29 10.35 1.23 -11.99
N LEU A 30 9.14 1.06 -11.46
CA LEU A 30 7.99 1.84 -11.88
C LEU A 30 8.22 3.30 -11.46
N GLU A 31 8.31 4.18 -12.44
CA GLU A 31 8.31 5.62 -12.21
C GLU A 31 7.04 6.00 -11.41
N PRO A 32 7.15 6.74 -10.29
CA PRO A 32 6.01 7.10 -9.46
C PRO A 32 4.90 7.79 -10.28
N GLY A 33 5.27 8.65 -11.22
CA GLY A 33 4.31 9.32 -12.11
C GLY A 33 3.46 8.35 -12.91
N THR A 34 4.05 7.31 -13.49
CA THR A 34 3.32 6.30 -14.27
C THR A 34 2.40 5.46 -13.38
N PHE A 35 2.86 5.11 -12.18
CA PHE A 35 2.02 4.37 -11.22
C PHE A 35 0.77 5.18 -10.82
N PHE A 36 0.96 6.43 -10.38
CA PHE A 36 -0.14 7.26 -9.90
C PHE A 36 -1.08 7.74 -11.00
N LEU A 37 -0.58 7.99 -12.22
CA LEU A 37 -1.40 8.52 -13.32
C LEU A 37 -2.11 7.44 -14.14
N PHE A 38 -1.55 6.24 -14.24
CA PHE A 38 -2.09 5.18 -15.12
C PHE A 38 -2.51 3.91 -14.40
N LEU A 39 -1.82 3.52 -13.32
CA LEU A 39 -2.14 2.28 -12.60
C LEU A 39 -3.16 2.51 -11.49
N LEU A 40 -3.00 3.59 -10.71
CA LEU A 40 -3.89 3.88 -9.60
C LEU A 40 -5.34 4.17 -10.06
N PRO A 41 -5.61 4.99 -11.09
CA PRO A 41 -6.98 5.32 -11.48
C PRO A 41 -7.85 4.11 -11.87
N PRO A 42 -7.40 3.16 -12.71
CA PRO A 42 -8.22 1.98 -13.03
C PRO A 42 -8.40 1.06 -11.82
N ILE A 43 -7.43 0.93 -10.90
CA ILE A 43 -7.58 0.10 -9.69
C ILE A 43 -8.66 0.66 -8.76
N VAL A 44 -8.62 1.98 -8.53
CA VAL A 44 -9.63 2.65 -7.69
C VAL A 44 -11.01 2.63 -8.36
N LEU A 45 -11.06 2.79 -9.68
CA LEU A 45 -12.32 2.71 -10.44
C LEU A 45 -12.93 1.31 -10.38
N ASP A 46 -12.13 0.26 -10.57
CA ASP A 46 -12.58 -1.12 -10.55
C ASP A 46 -13.14 -1.49 -9.18
N SER A 47 -12.39 -1.18 -8.11
CA SER A 47 -12.84 -1.41 -6.73
C SER A 47 -14.07 -0.57 -6.34
N GLY A 48 -14.19 0.66 -6.85
CA GLY A 48 -15.36 1.51 -6.65
C GLY A 48 -16.59 1.06 -7.44
N TYR A 49 -16.41 0.53 -8.65
CA TYR A 49 -17.49 0.04 -9.51
C TYR A 49 -18.18 -1.20 -8.91
N PHE A 50 -17.42 -2.11 -8.30
CA PHE A 50 -17.96 -3.29 -7.62
C PHE A 50 -18.56 -3.00 -6.24
N MET A 51 -18.52 -1.74 -5.77
CA MET A 51 -19.02 -1.39 -4.45
C MET A 51 -20.56 -1.24 -4.43
N PRO A 52 -21.28 -1.94 -3.54
CA PRO A 52 -22.74 -1.83 -3.46
C PRO A 52 -23.16 -0.46 -2.89
N SER A 53 -23.67 0.40 -3.75
CA SER A 53 -24.02 1.79 -3.42
C SER A 53 -25.07 1.91 -2.31
N ARG A 54 -26.09 1.05 -2.28
CA ARG A 54 -27.16 1.10 -1.27
C ARG A 54 -26.65 0.91 0.16
N LEU A 55 -25.86 -0.13 0.39
CA LEU A 55 -25.25 -0.44 1.70
C LEU A 55 -24.25 0.63 2.14
N PHE A 56 -23.54 1.23 1.19
CA PHE A 56 -22.62 2.34 1.42
C PHE A 56 -23.35 3.58 1.94
N PHE A 57 -24.43 4.00 1.28
CA PHE A 57 -25.21 5.17 1.69
C PHE A 57 -25.96 4.93 3.01
N ASP A 58 -26.45 3.71 3.25
CA ASP A 58 -27.11 3.35 4.52
C ASP A 58 -26.16 3.42 5.74
N ASN A 59 -24.85 3.24 5.54
CA ASN A 59 -23.84 3.22 6.61
C ASN A 59 -22.77 4.31 6.48
N LEU A 60 -23.07 5.38 5.74
CA LEU A 60 -22.08 6.41 5.37
C LEU A 60 -21.41 7.05 6.59
N GLY A 61 -22.15 7.25 7.68
CA GLY A 61 -21.60 7.78 8.94
C GLY A 61 -20.50 6.90 9.54
N ALA A 62 -20.73 5.59 9.62
CA ALA A 62 -19.73 4.65 10.13
C ALA A 62 -18.52 4.53 9.18
N ILE A 63 -18.77 4.53 7.87
CA ILE A 63 -17.70 4.48 6.88
C ILE A 63 -16.82 5.73 6.98
N LEU A 64 -17.41 6.91 7.12
CA LEU A 64 -16.67 8.17 7.23
C LEU A 64 -15.89 8.25 8.54
N THR A 65 -16.42 7.75 9.66
CA THR A 65 -15.68 7.72 10.93
C THR A 65 -14.48 6.78 10.85
N TYR A 66 -14.65 5.57 10.30
CA TYR A 66 -13.52 4.67 10.07
C TYR A 66 -12.51 5.24 9.08
N ALA A 67 -12.97 5.86 7.99
CA ALA A 67 -12.10 6.43 6.98
C ALA A 67 -11.30 7.62 7.52
N VAL A 68 -11.91 8.57 8.23
CA VAL A 68 -11.22 9.79 8.69
C VAL A 68 -10.50 9.55 10.01
N VAL A 69 -11.23 9.12 11.05
CA VAL A 69 -10.65 8.95 12.39
C VAL A 69 -9.70 7.77 12.41
N GLY A 70 -10.03 6.68 11.72
CA GLY A 70 -9.18 5.50 11.64
C GLY A 70 -7.87 5.77 10.89
N THR A 71 -7.89 6.51 9.78
CA THR A 71 -6.65 6.85 9.05
C THR A 71 -5.80 7.85 9.82
N LEU A 72 -6.40 8.87 10.45
CA LEU A 72 -5.67 9.80 11.31
C LEU A 72 -4.97 9.05 12.44
N TRP A 73 -5.70 8.22 13.18
CA TRP A 73 -5.13 7.43 14.26
C TRP A 73 -4.01 6.51 13.75
N ASN A 74 -4.22 5.81 12.63
CA ASN A 74 -3.20 4.95 12.03
C ASN A 74 -1.93 5.73 11.63
N ALA A 75 -2.08 6.90 11.02
CA ALA A 75 -0.97 7.76 10.63
C ALA A 75 -0.18 8.24 11.85
N PHE A 76 -0.87 8.69 12.91
CA PHE A 76 -0.24 9.08 14.17
C PHE A 76 0.50 7.92 14.83
N THR A 77 -0.14 6.74 14.95
CA THR A 77 0.51 5.59 15.58
C THR A 77 1.71 5.09 14.79
N THR A 78 1.62 5.08 13.47
CA THR A 78 2.74 4.65 12.61
C THR A 78 3.89 5.65 12.68
N GLY A 79 3.60 6.95 12.61
CA GLY A 79 4.59 8.01 12.77
C GLY A 79 5.28 7.98 14.14
N ALA A 80 4.50 7.85 15.22
CA ALA A 80 5.02 7.73 16.58
C ALA A 80 5.83 6.45 16.78
N ALA A 81 5.39 5.32 16.21
CA ALA A 81 6.13 4.06 16.27
C ALA A 81 7.48 4.17 15.55
N LEU A 82 7.50 4.75 14.34
CA LEU A 82 8.74 4.98 13.58
C LEU A 82 9.68 5.94 14.32
N TRP A 83 9.15 7.01 14.91
CA TRP A 83 9.94 7.91 15.75
C TRP A 83 10.49 7.20 16.99
N GLY A 84 9.69 6.37 17.66
CA GLY A 84 10.14 5.55 18.78
C GLY A 84 11.24 4.56 18.40
N LEU A 85 11.11 3.89 17.25
CA LEU A 85 12.12 2.98 16.71
C LEU A 85 13.42 3.71 16.33
N GLN A 86 13.31 4.95 15.84
CA GLN A 86 14.46 5.82 15.58
C GLN A 86 15.19 6.17 16.89
N GLN A 87 14.46 6.51 17.95
CA GLN A 87 15.05 6.81 19.26
C GLN A 87 15.65 5.57 19.94
N ALA A 88 15.09 4.38 19.67
CA ALA A 88 15.63 3.10 20.13
C ALA A 88 16.87 2.63 19.36
N GLY A 89 17.31 3.37 18.33
CA GLY A 89 18.52 3.06 17.55
C GLY A 89 18.36 1.88 16.57
N LEU A 90 17.14 1.42 16.31
CA LEU A 90 16.85 0.30 15.40
C LEU A 90 16.69 0.74 13.93
N VAL A 91 16.55 2.05 13.69
CA VAL A 91 16.41 2.63 12.34
C VAL A 91 17.73 3.30 11.95
N ALA A 92 18.22 2.98 10.75
CA ALA A 92 19.46 3.51 10.21
C ALA A 92 19.47 5.06 10.24
N PRO A 93 20.61 5.70 10.57
CA PRO A 93 20.71 7.14 10.61
C PRO A 93 20.45 7.72 9.21
N ARG A 94 19.67 8.81 9.21
CA ARG A 94 19.26 9.67 8.10
C ARG A 94 20.21 9.56 6.89
N VAL A 95 19.76 8.87 5.82
CA VAL A 95 20.40 8.97 4.51
C VAL A 95 20.15 10.40 4.01
N GLN A 96 21.19 11.23 4.03
CA GLN A 96 21.20 12.56 3.42
C GLN A 96 21.27 12.45 1.90
#